data_AF-A0A2L2Z7W8-F1
#
_entry.id   AF-A0A2L2Z7W8-F1
#
_cell.length_a   1.000
_cell.length_b   1.000
_cell.length_c   1.000
_cell.angle_alpha   90.00
_cell.angle_beta   90.00
_cell.angle_gamma   90.00
#
_symmetry.space_group_name_H-M   'P 1'
#
loop_
_entity.id
_entity.type
_entity.pdbx_description
1 polymer ?
#
loop_
_entity_poly.entity_id
_entity_poly.type
_entity_poly.pdbx_seq_one_letter_code
_entity_poly.pdbx_strand_id
1 'polypeptide(L)' 'VRFVLIRKYYLSHVVRVHYNVQQIVKIVLVYCKKYSVFIERFQREKAIGASDHVGIHPANLVIVKLKM' A
#
# COMPACT_ATOMS: atom_id res chain seq x y z
N VAL A 1 8.83 -19.06 -0.21
CA VAL A 1 8.20 -18.46 1.00
C VAL A 1 6.78 -18.07 0.65
N ARG A 2 5.77 -18.44 1.46
CA ARG A 2 4.34 -18.15 1.18
C ARG A 2 3.86 -16.81 1.74
N PHE A 3 4.39 -16.38 2.89
CA PHE A 3 4.04 -15.11 3.53
C PHE A 3 5.31 -14.39 3.98
N VAL A 4 5.34 -13.06 3.85
CA VAL A 4 6.44 -12.21 4.28
C VAL A 4 5.87 -11.04 5.09
N LEU A 5 6.58 -10.64 6.15
CA LEU A 5 6.21 -9.46 6.94
C LEU A 5 6.37 -8.19 6.10
N ILE A 6 5.33 -7.36 6.06
CA ILE A 6 5.34 -6.11 5.31
C ILE A 6 6.14 -5.05 6.07
N ARG A 7 7.07 -4.40 5.36
CA ARG A 7 7.90 -3.30 5.89
C ARG A 7 7.83 -2.07 4.99
N LYS A 8 8.30 -0.95 5.54
CA LYS A 8 8.46 0.32 4.83
C LYS A 8 9.38 0.13 3.61
N TYR A 9 9.07 0.79 2.50
CA TYR A 9 9.85 0.83 1.27
C TYR A 9 9.93 -0.49 0.46
N TYR A 10 9.15 -1.52 0.79
CA TYR A 10 8.97 -2.64 -0.12
C TYR A 10 8.20 -2.22 -1.37
N LEU A 11 8.52 -2.87 -2.49
CA LEU A 11 7.76 -2.71 -3.73
C LEU A 11 6.67 -3.76 -3.76
N SER A 12 5.44 -3.31 -3.98
CA SER A 12 4.23 -4.11 -3.90
C SER A 12 3.25 -3.74 -5.02
N HIS A 13 2.33 -4.64 -5.33
CA HIS A 13 1.23 -4.46 -6.26
C HIS A 13 -0.10 -4.80 -5.55
N VAL A 14 -1.20 -4.14 -5.93
CA VAL A 14 -2.53 -4.28 -5.31
C VAL A 14 -3.42 -5.16 -6.17
N VAL A 15 -3.97 -6.25 -5.62
CA VAL A 15 -4.67 -7.28 -6.41
C VAL A 15 -6.19 -7.08 -6.50
N ARG A 16 -6.84 -6.57 -5.45
CA ARG A 16 -8.32 -6.59 -5.31
C ARG A 16 -8.90 -5.28 -4.78
N VAL A 17 -8.94 -4.22 -5.60
CA VAL A 17 -9.65 -2.94 -5.31
C VAL A 17 -9.98 -2.23 -6.64
N HIS A 18 -10.84 -1.20 -6.63
CA HIS A 18 -11.02 -0.17 -7.70
C HIS A 18 -9.72 0.39 -8.29
N TYR A 19 -8.63 0.24 -7.55
CA TYR A 19 -7.28 0.65 -7.89
C TYR A 19 -6.50 -0.44 -8.64
N ASN A 20 -7.18 -1.26 -9.43
CA ASN A 20 -6.61 -2.44 -10.09
C ASN A 20 -5.75 -2.07 -11.30
N VAL A 21 -4.72 -1.27 -11.06
CA VAL A 21 -3.66 -0.99 -12.03
C VAL A 21 -2.50 -1.89 -11.64
N GLN A 22 -1.96 -2.65 -12.60
CA GLN A 22 -0.77 -3.50 -12.45
C GLN A 22 0.53 -2.70 -12.22
N GLN A 23 0.45 -1.63 -11.44
CA GLN A 23 1.58 -0.78 -11.12
C GLN A 23 2.32 -1.28 -9.90
N ILE A 24 3.63 -1.46 -10.06
CA ILE A 24 4.55 -1.67 -8.96
C ILE A 24 4.69 -0.34 -8.22
N VAL A 25 4.33 -0.35 -6.94
CA VAL A 25 4.26 0.84 -6.08
C VAL A 25 4.99 0.61 -4.77
N LYS A 26 5.46 1.72 -4.18
CA LYS A 26 6.25 1.70 -2.95
C LYS A 26 5.36 1.91 -1.73
N ILE A 27 5.64 1.15 -0.67
CA ILE A 27 5.01 1.33 0.64
C ILE A 27 5.67 2.52 1.35
N VAL A 28 4.86 3.50 1.72
CA VAL A 28 5.29 4.69 2.46
C VAL A 28 5.27 4.43 3.96
N LEU A 29 4.19 3.84 4.46
CA LEU A 29 4.00 3.62 5.88
C LEU A 29 3.15 2.37 6.14
N VAL A 30 3.46 1.67 7.22
CA VAL A 30 2.70 0.53 7.72
C VAL A 30 2.07 0.96 9.04
N TYR A 31 0.74 0.93 9.10
CA TYR A 31 0.00 1.35 10.28
C TYR A 31 -0.62 0.13 10.97
N CYS A 32 0.13 -0.42 11.93
CA CYS A 32 -0.24 -1.65 12.63
C CYS A 32 -1.54 -1.52 13.43
N LYS A 33 -1.83 -0.34 14.01
CA LYS A 33 -3.01 -0.15 14.87
C LYS A 33 -4.36 -0.31 14.15
N LYS A 34 -4.44 0.02 12.85
CA LYS A 34 -5.63 -0.23 12.00
C LYS A 34 -5.36 -1.30 10.93
N TYR A 35 -4.27 -2.07 11.06
CA TYR A 35 -3.84 -3.08 10.08
C TYR A 35 -3.93 -2.59 8.62
N SER A 36 -3.46 -1.35 8.38
CA SER A 36 -3.57 -0.68 7.09
C SER A 36 -2.20 -0.26 6.58
N VAL A 37 -2.00 -0.34 5.27
CA VAL A 37 -0.77 0.03 4.58
C VAL A 37 -1.04 1.23 3.70
N PHE A 38 -0.16 2.22 3.77
CA PHE A 38 -0.20 3.40 2.92
C PHE A 38 0.84 3.29 1.80
N ILE A 39 0.37 3.57 0.60
CA ILE A 39 1.14 3.46 -0.63
C ILE A 39 1.23 4.85 -1.24
N GLU A 40 2.38 5.17 -1.84
CA GLU A 40 2.74 6.52 -2.29
C GLU A 40 1.74 7.13 -3.29
N ARG A 41 1.19 6.31 -4.20
CA ARG A 41 0.32 6.77 -5.28
C ARG A 41 -1.17 6.73 -4.94
N PHE A 42 -1.55 6.06 -3.85
CA PHE A 42 -2.95 5.95 -3.47
C PHE A 42 -3.31 7.10 -2.54
N GLN A 43 -3.77 8.18 -3.16
CA GLN A 43 -4.22 9.37 -2.47
C GLN A 43 -5.69 9.65 -2.78
N ARG A 44 -6.37 10.24 -1.81
CA ARG A 44 -7.74 10.77 -1.94
C ARG A 44 -7.72 12.21 -1.49
N GLU A 45 -8.34 13.08 -2.27
CA GLU A 45 -8.55 14.48 -1.90
C GLU A 45 -9.64 14.60 -0.84
N LYS A 46 -9.38 15.44 0.17
CA LYS A 46 -10.37 15.89 1.15
C LYS A 46 -11.12 17.10 0.61
N ALA A 47 -12.29 17.38 1.18
CA ALA A 47 -13.04 18.61 0.91
C ALA A 47 -12.23 19.90 1.19
N ILE A 48 -11.21 19.82 2.04
CA ILE A 48 -10.31 20.93 2.40
C ILE A 48 -9.22 21.15 1.32
N GLY A 49 -9.18 20.32 0.27
CA GLY A 49 -8.20 20.42 -0.83
C GLY A 49 -6.84 19.77 -0.54
N ALA A 50 -6.69 19.10 0.60
CA ALA A 50 -5.49 18.33 0.93
C ALA A 50 -5.63 16.86 0.49
N SER A 51 -4.54 16.27 0.00
CA SER A 51 -4.47 14.87 -0.40
C SER A 51 -3.91 13.99 0.71
N ASP A 52 -4.68 12.98 1.11
CA ASP A 52 -4.30 11.99 2.11
C ASP A 52 -4.15 10.60 1.50
N HIS A 53 -3.27 9.78 2.06
CA HIS A 53 -3.09 8.42 1.60
C HIS A 53 -4.28 7.53 1.97
N VAL A 54 -4.73 6.72 1.02
CA VAL A 54 -5.78 5.71 1.24
C VAL A 54 -5.15 4.47 1.87
N GLY A 55 -5.71 4.04 3.00
CA GLY A 55 -5.27 2.83 3.68
C GLY A 55 -5.77 1.58 2.98
N ILE A 56 -4.85 0.64 2.70
CA ILE A 56 -5.16 -0.65 2.06
C ILE A 56 -4.86 -1.78 3.04
N HIS A 57 -5.76 -2.77 3.09
CA HIS A 57 -5.54 -3.95 3.91
C HIS A 57 -4.40 -4.81 3.35
N PRO A 58 -3.44 -5.28 4.17
CA PRO A 58 -2.26 -6.02 3.74
C PRO A 58 -2.56 -7.33 2.99
N ALA A 59 -3.71 -7.97 3.23
CA ALA A 59 -4.09 -9.19 2.49
C ALA A 59 -4.40 -8.94 1.00
N ASN A 60 -4.66 -7.68 0.61
CA ASN A 60 -4.92 -7.30 -0.78
C ASN A 60 -3.65 -6.85 -1.50
N LEU A 61 -2.47 -6.99 -0.87
CA LEU A 61 -1.16 -6.61 -1.39
C LEU A 61 -0.30 -7.84 -1.72
N VAL A 62 0.40 -7.77 -2.85
CA VAL A 62 1.43 -8.73 -3.25
C VAL A 62 2.76 -8.02 -3.27
N ILE A 63 3.76 -8.57 -2.58
CA ILE A 63 5.12 -8.01 -2.54
C ILE A 63 5.88 -8.50 -3.78
N VAL A 64 6.46 -7.56 -4.54
CA VAL A 64 7.19 -7.82 -5.79
C VAL A 64 8.71 -7.80 -5.56
N LYS A 65 9.21 -6.81 -4.83
CA LYS A 65 10.63 -6.74 -4.44
C LYS A 65 10.76 -6.35 -2.97
N LEU A 66 11.59 -7.12 -2.27
CA LEU A 66 11.99 -6.82 -0.90
C LEU A 66 13.10 -5.78 -0.93
N LYS A 67 13.05 -4.86 0.03
CA LYS A 67 14.20 -4.02 0.36
C LYS A 67 15.05 -4.79 1.38
N MET A 68 16.28 -5.10 1.01
CA MET A 68 17.28 -5.59 1.96
C MET A 68 18.00 -4.40 2.58
#